data_AF-A0A7T0KJZ2-F1
#
_entry.id   AF-A0A7T0KJZ2-F1
#
_cell.length_a   1.000
_cell.length_b   1.000
_cell.length_c   1.000
_cell.angle_alpha   90.00
_cell.angle_beta   90.00
_cell.angle_gamma   90.00
#
_symmetry.space_group_name_H-M   'P 1'
#
loop_
_entity.id
_entity.type
_entity.pdbx_description
1 polymer ?
#
loop_
_entity_poly.entity_id
_entity_poly.type
_entity_poly.pdbx_seq_one_letter_code
_entity_poly.pdbx_strand_id
1 'polypeptide(L)'
;MTQWGGVIMLAGTGLGILAAWLWLWAGLDRRARALSIERISPVSSRVAFPAIQRIIWPLVPLVGLAWIATAQVFAQSILGRSSDAAMLVVAFLFLVIIGVGLLAAFRGPLPAYMYPGWRAERFYCAHPGRVYEELSEPEARRFCRKHQISVALTT
;
A
#
# COMPACT_ATOMS: atom_id res chain seq x y z
N MET A 1 -26.68 10.41 19.05
CA MET A 1 -25.22 10.16 19.06
C MET A 1 -24.82 8.90 18.29
N THR A 2 -25.64 7.85 18.24
CA THR A 2 -25.36 6.56 17.57
C THR A 2 -25.13 6.64 16.06
N GLN A 3 -25.80 7.55 15.34
CA GLN A 3 -25.67 7.69 13.88
C GLN A 3 -24.29 8.24 13.43
N TRP A 4 -23.67 9.13 14.21
CA TRP A 4 -22.34 9.66 13.91
C TRP A 4 -21.21 8.66 14.19
N GLY A 5 -21.46 7.68 15.06
CA GLY A 5 -20.50 6.61 15.35
C GLY A 5 -20.11 5.83 14.09
N GLY A 6 -21.07 5.52 13.22
CA GLY A 6 -20.83 4.86 11.94
C GLY A 6 -19.99 5.72 10.98
N VAL A 7 -20.28 7.01 10.88
CA VAL A 7 -19.53 7.95 10.04
C VAL A 7 -18.07 8.07 10.51
N ILE A 8 -17.86 8.24 11.81
CA ILE A 8 -16.52 8.35 12.41
C ILE A 8 -15.75 7.05 12.20
N MET A 9 -16.39 5.90 12.39
CA MET A 9 -15.79 4.59 12.15
C MET A 9 -15.36 4.44 10.68
N LEU A 10 -16.23 4.79 9.72
CA LEU A 10 -15.91 4.77 8.30
C LEU A 10 -14.74 5.72 7.97
N ALA A 11 -14.84 7.00 8.32
CA ALA A 11 -13.77 7.95 8.03
C ALA A 11 -12.44 7.55 8.68
N GLY A 12 -12.47 7.17 9.96
CA GLY A 12 -11.30 6.75 10.73
C GLY A 12 -10.64 5.49 10.17
N THR A 13 -11.43 4.51 9.74
CA THR A 13 -10.90 3.29 9.11
C THR A 13 -10.25 3.61 7.77
N GLY A 14 -10.85 4.49 6.95
CA GLY A 14 -10.30 4.88 5.66
C GLY A 14 -8.98 5.63 5.81
N LEU A 15 -8.90 6.54 6.79
CA LEU A 15 -7.67 7.21 7.18
C LEU A 15 -6.62 6.23 7.70
N GLY A 16 -7.01 5.25 8.52
CA GLY A 16 -6.11 4.20 9.01
C GLY A 16 -5.52 3.36 7.86
N ILE A 17 -6.35 2.95 6.90
CA ILE A 17 -5.90 2.24 5.69
C ILE A 17 -4.90 3.09 4.90
N LEU A 18 -5.22 4.36 4.65
CA LEU A 18 -4.35 5.27 3.92
C LEU A 18 -3.04 5.54 4.65
N ALA A 19 -3.08 5.76 5.96
CA ALA A 19 -1.90 5.99 6.78
C ALA A 19 -1.00 4.75 6.81
N ALA A 20 -1.57 3.56 7.00
CA ALA A 20 -0.81 2.31 6.99
C ALA A 20 -0.18 2.05 5.61
N TRP A 21 -0.93 2.26 4.53
CA TRP A 21 -0.42 2.13 3.17
C TRP A 21 0.70 3.14 2.91
N LEU A 22 0.49 4.41 3.26
CA LEU A 22 1.48 5.47 3.04
C LEU A 22 2.74 5.24 3.88
N TRP A 23 2.60 4.74 5.11
CA TRP A 23 3.74 4.39 5.96
C TRP A 23 4.59 3.28 5.35
N LEU A 24 3.96 2.21 4.85
CA LEU A 24 4.63 1.10 4.16
C LEU A 24 5.23 1.55 2.81
N TRP A 25 4.52 2.41 2.08
CA TRP A 25 4.95 2.93 0.79
C TRP A 25 6.13 3.90 0.92
N ALA A 26 6.06 4.79 1.91
CA ALA A 26 7.08 5.80 2.17
C ALA A 26 8.35 5.17 2.77
N GLY A 27 8.21 4.08 3.54
CA GLY A 27 9.34 3.39 4.15
C GLY A 27 10.09 4.24 5.18
N LEU A 28 9.37 5.06 5.95
CA LEU A 28 9.95 6.04 6.88
C LEU A 28 10.78 5.36 7.98
N ASP A 29 10.27 4.25 8.55
CA ASP A 29 10.91 3.52 9.63
C ASP A 29 11.62 2.24 9.15
N ARG A 30 12.59 1.77 9.94
CA ARG A 30 13.27 0.48 9.73
C ARG A 30 12.26 -0.66 9.59
N ARG A 31 11.24 -0.66 10.46
CA ARG A 31 10.16 -1.66 10.45
C ARG A 31 9.35 -1.63 9.15
N ALA A 32 8.97 -0.45 8.67
CA ALA A 32 8.22 -0.30 7.44
C ALA A 32 9.02 -0.82 6.24
N ARG A 33 10.31 -0.47 6.17
CA ARG A 33 11.20 -0.93 5.10
C ARG A 33 11.39 -2.45 5.13
N ALA A 34 11.72 -3.02 6.28
CA ALA A 34 11.86 -4.47 6.44
C ALA A 34 10.55 -5.19 6.08
N LEU A 35 9.40 -4.80 6.65
CA LEU A 35 8.09 -5.38 6.30
C LEU A 35 7.79 -5.29 4.80
N SER A 36 8.08 -4.14 4.19
CA SER A 36 7.84 -3.92 2.76
C SER A 36 8.68 -4.86 1.89
N ILE A 37 9.94 -5.10 2.22
CA ILE A 37 10.84 -5.95 1.41
C ILE A 37 10.67 -7.43 1.71
N GLU A 38 10.49 -7.80 2.98
CA GLU A 38 10.48 -9.21 3.42
C GLU A 38 9.12 -9.88 3.21
N ARG A 39 8.01 -9.16 3.46
CA ARG A 39 6.69 -9.80 3.58
C ARG A 39 5.65 -9.34 2.57
N ILE A 40 5.81 -8.13 2.04
CA ILE A 40 4.72 -7.38 1.42
C ILE A 40 4.99 -7.08 -0.06
N SER A 41 6.25 -6.90 -0.44
CA SER A 41 6.61 -6.62 -1.82
C SER A 41 6.30 -7.85 -2.67
N PRO A 42 5.64 -7.68 -3.84
CA PRO A 42 5.39 -8.77 -4.79
C PRO A 42 6.68 -9.38 -5.39
N VAL A 43 7.84 -8.83 -5.00
CA VAL A 43 9.18 -9.28 -5.34
C VAL A 43 9.79 -10.17 -4.25
N SER A 44 9.20 -10.22 -3.05
CA SER A 44 9.62 -11.14 -1.98
C SER A 44 9.28 -12.58 -2.32
N SER A 45 10.19 -13.50 -1.97
CA SER A 45 9.99 -14.95 -2.09
C SER A 45 9.05 -15.54 -1.04
N ARG A 46 8.78 -14.81 0.05
CA ARG A 46 7.99 -15.32 1.19
C ARG A 46 6.51 -14.99 1.07
N VAL A 47 6.10 -14.30 0.01
CA VAL A 47 4.70 -13.97 -0.22
C VAL A 47 3.97 -15.24 -0.64
N ALA A 48 2.98 -15.65 0.16
CA ALA A 48 2.14 -16.82 -0.12
C ALA A 48 1.37 -16.69 -1.45
N PHE A 49 0.96 -15.47 -1.83
CA PHE A 49 0.22 -15.20 -3.07
C PHE A 49 0.75 -13.96 -3.82
N PRO A 50 1.89 -14.06 -4.53
CA PRO A 50 2.52 -12.91 -5.17
C PRO A 50 1.63 -12.27 -6.25
N ALA A 51 0.84 -13.09 -6.96
CA ALA A 51 -0.11 -12.63 -7.95
C ALA A 51 -1.24 -11.78 -7.33
N ILE A 52 -1.76 -12.20 -6.17
CA ILE A 52 -2.85 -11.48 -5.49
C ILE A 52 -2.32 -10.16 -4.89
N GLN A 53 -1.13 -10.17 -4.28
CA GLN A 53 -0.53 -8.95 -3.74
C GLN A 53 -0.23 -7.89 -4.82
N ARG A 54 0.08 -8.31 -6.06
CA ARG A 54 0.25 -7.39 -7.20
C ARG A 54 -1.02 -6.61 -7.54
N ILE A 55 -2.18 -7.15 -7.20
CA ILE A 55 -3.49 -6.54 -7.45
C ILE A 55 -3.93 -5.75 -6.22
N ILE A 56 -3.84 -6.33 -5.03
CA ILE A 56 -4.34 -5.71 -3.80
C ILE A 56 -3.64 -4.38 -3.50
N TRP A 57 -2.31 -4.36 -3.53
CA TRP A 57 -1.55 -3.20 -3.03
C TRP A 57 -1.81 -1.88 -3.76
N PRO A 58 -1.92 -1.85 -5.10
CA PRO A 58 -2.34 -0.68 -5.85
C PRO A 58 -3.79 -0.25 -5.56
N LEU A 59 -4.65 -1.18 -5.13
CA LEU A 59 -6.06 -0.92 -4.82
C LEU A 59 -6.28 -0.39 -3.41
N VAL A 60 -5.43 -0.74 -2.44
CA VAL A 60 -5.54 -0.30 -1.03
C VAL A 60 -5.78 1.22 -0.88
N PRO A 61 -5.04 2.13 -1.53
CA PRO A 61 -5.29 3.56 -1.37
C PRO A 61 -6.66 3.97 -1.94
N LEU A 62 -7.10 3.35 -3.04
CA LEU A 62 -8.43 3.60 -3.61
C LEU A 62 -9.55 3.13 -2.67
N VAL A 63 -9.35 1.99 -2.02
CA VAL A 63 -10.30 1.48 -1.00
C VAL A 63 -10.36 2.42 0.20
N GLY A 64 -9.23 2.93 0.67
CA GLY A 64 -9.19 3.92 1.75
C GLY A 64 -9.97 5.19 1.40
N LEU A 65 -9.80 5.71 0.17
CA LEU A 65 -10.56 6.85 -0.35
C LEU A 65 -12.06 6.53 -0.48
N ALA A 66 -12.42 5.34 -0.96
CA ALA A 66 -13.81 4.91 -1.10
C ALA A 66 -14.51 4.85 0.26
N TRP A 67 -13.81 4.42 1.30
CA TRP A 67 -14.31 4.37 2.67
C TRP A 67 -14.60 5.78 3.23
N ILE A 68 -13.71 6.75 2.97
CA ILE A 68 -13.91 8.16 3.35
C ILE A 68 -15.05 8.78 2.55
N ALA A 69 -15.12 8.55 1.24
CA ALA A 69 -16.19 9.04 0.38
C ALA A 69 -17.56 8.48 0.82
N THR A 70 -17.61 7.21 1.24
CA THR A 70 -18.81 6.58 1.80
C THR A 70 -19.19 7.22 3.13
N ALA A 71 -18.23 7.49 4.02
CA ALA A 71 -18.47 8.23 5.26
C ALA A 71 -19.11 9.59 4.97
N GLN A 72 -18.65 10.27 3.91
CA GLN A 72 -19.20 11.56 3.50
C GLN A 72 -20.64 11.45 2.97
N VAL A 73 -20.99 10.39 2.23
CA VAL A 73 -22.39 10.13 1.82
C VAL A 73 -23.30 10.05 3.04
N PHE A 74 -22.90 9.26 4.06
CA PHE A 74 -23.66 9.12 5.30
C PHE A 74 -23.67 10.41 6.14
N ALA A 75 -22.59 11.18 6.15
CA ALA A 75 -22.57 12.46 6.84
C ALA A 75 -23.58 13.45 6.22
N GLN A 76 -23.64 13.53 4.89
CA GLN A 76 -24.59 14.41 4.20
C GLN A 76 -26.04 13.97 4.42
N SER A 77 -26.32 12.66 4.45
CA SER A 77 -27.67 12.16 4.73
C SER A 77 -28.14 12.48 6.15
N ILE A 78 -27.26 12.36 7.16
CA ILE A 78 -27.56 12.76 8.55
C ILE A 78 -27.83 14.27 8.62
N LEU A 79 -27.10 15.08 7.84
CA LEU A 79 -27.28 16.53 7.78
C LEU A 79 -28.49 16.97 6.94
N GLY A 80 -29.25 16.04 6.33
CA GLY A 80 -30.37 16.36 5.46
C GLY A 80 -29.98 17.06 4.15
N ARG A 81 -28.73 16.88 3.70
CA ARG A 81 -28.17 17.50 2.49
C ARG A 81 -28.11 16.50 1.34
N SER A 82 -28.08 17.01 0.10
CA SER A 82 -27.86 16.20 -1.09
C SER A 82 -26.51 15.49 -1.02
N SER A 83 -26.49 14.19 -1.32
CA SER A 83 -25.28 13.36 -1.31
C SER A 83 -24.82 12.94 -2.71
N ASP A 84 -25.48 13.44 -3.76
CA ASP A 84 -25.29 13.04 -5.17
C ASP A 84 -23.83 13.13 -5.60
N ALA A 85 -23.14 14.23 -5.29
CA ALA A 85 -21.72 14.40 -5.59
C ALA A 85 -20.84 13.35 -4.89
N ALA A 86 -21.13 13.03 -3.62
CA ALA A 86 -20.38 12.03 -2.88
C ALA A 86 -20.68 10.61 -3.40
N MET A 87 -21.92 10.32 -3.80
CA MET A 87 -22.30 9.06 -4.44
C MET A 87 -21.60 8.88 -5.79
N LEU A 88 -21.51 9.93 -6.61
CA LEU A 88 -20.76 9.91 -7.86
C LEU A 88 -19.27 9.63 -7.63
N VAL A 89 -18.67 10.23 -6.61
CA VAL A 89 -17.27 9.94 -6.22
C VAL A 89 -17.10 8.48 -5.81
N VAL A 90 -18.01 7.93 -5.01
CA VAL A 90 -17.97 6.52 -4.62
C VAL A 90 -18.07 5.62 -5.86
N ALA A 91 -19.05 5.85 -6.74
CA ALA A 91 -19.22 5.08 -7.97
C ALA A 91 -17.97 5.15 -8.87
N PHE A 92 -17.40 6.35 -9.04
CA PHE A 92 -16.17 6.56 -9.78
C PHE A 92 -15.00 5.77 -9.17
N LEU A 93 -14.82 5.82 -7.85
CA LEU A 93 -13.75 5.07 -7.18
C LEU A 93 -13.90 3.56 -7.38
N PHE A 94 -15.12 3.01 -7.32
CA PHE A 94 -15.35 1.59 -7.62
C PHE A 94 -15.03 1.24 -9.07
N LEU A 95 -15.40 2.08 -10.04
CA LEU A 95 -15.03 1.88 -11.44
C LEU A 95 -13.50 1.89 -11.62
N VAL A 96 -12.79 2.81 -10.96
CA VAL A 96 -11.32 2.85 -10.98
C VAL A 96 -10.73 1.61 -10.33
N ILE A 97 -11.25 1.14 -9.19
CA ILE A 97 -10.80 -0.09 -8.53
C ILE A 97 -10.94 -1.29 -9.46
N ILE A 98 -12.08 -1.43 -10.14
CA ILE A 98 -12.31 -2.49 -11.12
C ILE A 98 -11.32 -2.36 -12.28
N GLY A 99 -11.16 -1.16 -12.84
CA GLY A 99 -10.25 -0.90 -13.95
C GLY A 99 -8.79 -1.24 -13.61
N VAL A 100 -8.30 -0.80 -12.46
CA VAL A 100 -6.94 -1.10 -11.98
C VAL A 100 -6.79 -2.60 -11.68
N GLY A 101 -7.81 -3.24 -11.11
CA GLY A 101 -7.82 -4.67 -10.85
C GLY A 101 -7.71 -5.49 -12.13
N LEU A 102 -8.52 -5.16 -13.15
CA LEU A 102 -8.45 -5.79 -14.47
C LEU A 102 -7.10 -5.51 -15.14
N LEU A 103 -6.60 -4.28 -15.06
CA LEU A 103 -5.30 -3.92 -15.64
C LEU A 103 -4.17 -4.75 -15.01
N ALA A 104 -4.14 -4.89 -13.69
CA ALA A 104 -3.17 -5.71 -12.97
C ALA A 104 -3.31 -7.21 -13.30
N ALA A 105 -4.54 -7.69 -13.52
CA ALA A 105 -4.80 -9.08 -13.86
C ALA A 105 -4.38 -9.43 -15.31
N PHE A 106 -4.66 -8.56 -16.27
CA PHE A 106 -4.48 -8.85 -17.70
C PHE A 106 -3.17 -8.32 -18.31
N ARG A 107 -2.61 -7.22 -17.79
CA ARG A 107 -1.36 -6.62 -18.32
C ARG A 107 -0.11 -6.93 -17.49
N GLY A 108 -0.24 -7.71 -16.42
CA GLY A 108 0.87 -8.05 -15.55
C GLY A 108 1.16 -6.97 -14.50
N PRO A 109 2.35 -6.98 -13.87
CA PRO A 109 2.65 -6.09 -12.74
C PRO A 109 2.60 -4.61 -13.17
N LEU A 110 1.88 -3.81 -12.37
CA LEU A 110 1.79 -2.37 -12.53
C LEU A 110 3.17 -1.70 -12.30
N PRO A 111 3.32 -0.39 -12.57
CA PRO A 111 4.57 0.31 -12.30
C PRO A 111 5.03 0.12 -10.85
N ALA A 112 6.35 -0.04 -10.66
CA ALA A 112 6.93 -0.39 -9.35
C ALA A 112 6.53 0.60 -8.23
N TYR A 113 6.34 1.88 -8.55
CA TYR A 113 5.92 2.91 -7.59
C TYR A 113 4.52 2.69 -6.99
N MET A 114 3.68 1.82 -7.56
CA MET A 114 2.35 1.52 -7.00
C MET A 114 2.41 0.51 -5.84
N TYR A 115 3.59 -0.08 -5.60
CA TYR A 115 3.77 -1.12 -4.59
C TYR A 115 4.51 -0.58 -3.36
N PRO A 116 4.08 -0.99 -2.15
CA PRO A 116 4.89 -0.81 -0.96
C PRO A 116 6.23 -1.53 -1.15
N GLY A 117 7.32 -0.83 -0.83
CA GLY A 117 8.69 -1.34 -1.01
C GLY A 117 9.49 -0.66 -2.12
N TRP A 118 8.86 0.08 -3.05
CA TRP A 118 9.61 0.81 -4.09
C TRP A 118 10.58 1.86 -3.52
N ARG A 119 10.14 2.64 -2.52
CA ARG A 119 11.04 3.57 -1.83
C ARG A 119 12.07 2.86 -0.95
N ALA A 120 11.69 1.76 -0.31
CA ALA A 120 12.60 0.98 0.52
C ALA A 120 13.73 0.35 -0.33
N GLU A 121 13.41 -0.19 -1.50
CA GLU A 121 14.38 -0.72 -2.47
C GLU A 121 15.34 0.38 -2.92
N ARG A 122 14.83 1.57 -3.27
CA ARG A 122 15.69 2.73 -3.60
C ARG A 122 16.57 3.17 -2.43
N PHE A 123 16.04 3.17 -1.20
CA PHE A 123 16.79 3.52 0.00
C PHE A 123 17.95 2.55 0.23
N TYR A 124 17.71 1.24 0.10
CA TYR A 124 18.72 0.20 0.27
C TYR A 124 19.77 0.19 -0.85
N CYS A 125 19.37 0.48 -2.09
CA CYS A 125 20.34 0.68 -3.17
C CYS A 125 21.24 1.90 -2.93
N ALA A 126 20.73 2.97 -2.32
CA ALA A 126 21.53 4.14 -1.97
C ALA A 126 22.38 3.94 -0.69
N HIS A 127 21.95 3.08 0.23
CA HIS A 127 22.61 2.81 1.51
C HIS A 127 22.84 1.32 1.70
N PRO A 128 23.78 0.72 0.95
CA PRO A 128 23.97 -0.73 0.92
C PRO A 128 24.39 -1.34 2.28
N GLY A 129 25.06 -0.56 3.14
CA GLY A 129 25.40 -1.01 4.51
C GLY A 129 24.18 -1.25 5.40
N ARG A 130 23.06 -0.53 5.18
CA ARG A 130 21.82 -0.68 5.96
C ARG A 130 21.07 -1.97 5.65
N VAL A 131 21.39 -2.64 4.55
CA VAL A 131 20.70 -3.86 4.10
C VAL A 131 20.89 -4.99 5.12
N TYR A 132 22.12 -5.21 5.57
CA TYR A 132 22.43 -6.25 6.56
C TYR A 132 22.08 -5.84 8.00
N GLU A 133 21.91 -4.54 8.27
CA GLU A 133 21.47 -4.04 9.57
C GLU A 133 19.95 -4.17 9.78
N GLU A 134 19.16 -3.98 8.71
CA GLU A 134 17.70 -3.86 8.82
C GLU A 134 16.94 -5.09 8.30
N LEU A 135 17.51 -5.88 7.38
CA LEU A 135 16.87 -7.08 6.83
C LEU A 135 17.44 -8.35 7.45
N SER A 136 16.63 -9.41 7.45
CA SER A 136 17.11 -10.75 7.81
C SER A 136 18.22 -11.19 6.84
N GLU A 137 19.25 -11.86 7.37
CA GLU A 137 20.42 -12.29 6.60
C GLU A 137 20.11 -13.00 5.26
N PRO A 138 19.14 -13.94 5.16
CA PRO A 138 18.79 -14.55 3.88
C PRO A 138 18.18 -13.56 2.88
N GLU A 139 17.39 -12.59 3.34
CA GLU A 139 16.76 -11.58 2.50
C GLU A 139 17.75 -10.50 2.09
N ALA A 140 18.66 -10.10 2.98
CA ALA A 140 19.78 -9.21 2.68
C ALA A 140 20.67 -9.78 1.57
N ARG A 141 21.10 -11.05 1.69
CA ARG A 141 21.89 -11.74 0.65
C ARG A 141 21.16 -11.80 -0.69
N ARG A 142 19.85 -12.07 -0.67
CA ARG A 142 19.02 -12.14 -1.89
C ARG A 142 18.84 -10.77 -2.53
N PHE A 143 18.62 -9.74 -1.73
CA PHE A 143 18.51 -8.35 -2.17
C PHE A 143 19.82 -7.90 -2.84
N CYS A 144 20.96 -8.10 -2.17
CA CYS A 144 22.28 -7.78 -2.73
C CYS A 144 22.55 -8.54 -4.04
N ARG A 145 22.22 -9.83 -4.10
CA ARG A 145 22.36 -10.63 -5.34
C ARG A 145 21.49 -10.09 -6.48
N LYS A 146 20.23 -9.76 -6.19
CA LYS A 146 19.27 -9.23 -7.18
C LYS A 146 19.72 -7.88 -7.74
N HIS A 147 20.29 -7.02 -6.90
CA HIS A 147 20.71 -5.66 -7.28
C HIS A 147 22.21 -5.54 -7.58
N GLN A 148 22.94 -6.66 -7.63
CA GLN A 148 24.40 -6.70 -7.84
C GLN A 148 25.18 -5.78 -6.89
N ILE A 149 24.67 -5.60 -5.67
CA ILE A 149 25.29 -4.76 -4.65
C ILE A 149 26.44 -5.54 -4.01
N SER A 150 27.67 -5.06 -4.20
CA SER A 150 28.86 -5.56 -3.52
C SER A 150 28.99 -4.82 -2.20
N VAL A 151 28.46 -5.38 -1.12
CA VAL A 151 28.75 -4.89 0.23
C VAL A 151 30.06 -5.52 0.66
N ALA A 152 31.09 -4.69 0.86
CA ALA A 152 32.28 -5.15 1.58
C ALA A 152 31.81 -5.54 2.99
N LEU A 153 31.68 -6.84 3.25
CA LEU A 153 31.46 -7.37 4.58
C LEU A 153 32.72 -7.04 5.38
N THR A 154 32.75 -5.88 6.01
CA THR A 154 33.72 -5.61 7.08
C THR A 154 33.35 -6.52 8.24
N THR A 155 34.04 -7.65 8.27
CA THR A 155 34.16 -8.57 9.41
C THR A 155 34.56 -7.86 10.68
#